data_AF-L0R3J8-F1
#
_entry.id   AF-L0R3J8-F1
#
_cell.length_a   1.000
_cell.length_b   1.000
_cell.length_c   1.000
_cell.angle_alpha   90.00
_cell.angle_beta   90.00
_cell.angle_gamma   90.00
#
_symmetry.space_group_name_H-M   'P 1'
#
loop_
_entity.id
_entity.type
_entity.pdbx_description
1 polymer ?
#
loop_
_entity_poly.entity_id
_entity_poly.type
_entity_poly.pdbx_seq_one_letter_code
_entity_poly.pdbx_strand_id
1 'polypeptide(L)'
;VDAANAMKVFGKLGYKVRVYNDQSVEQMNQVLTSVSKEDHSCYASFICVLLSHGDEGVFFGTDGSVELKSLTSLFRGDRCKSLVGKPKLF
;
A
#
# COMPACT_ATOMS: atom_id res chain seq x y z
N VAL A 1 -9.63 9.49 12.54
CA VAL A 1 -10.78 8.56 12.69
C VAL A 1 -10.71 7.45 11.66
N ASP A 2 -10.51 7.78 10.38
CA ASP A 2 -10.57 6.81 9.28
C ASP A 2 -9.51 5.71 9.34
N ALA A 3 -8.24 6.05 9.60
CA ALA A 3 -7.17 5.06 9.75
C ALA A 3 -7.48 4.01 10.84
N ALA A 4 -8.04 4.44 11.97
CA ALA A 4 -8.44 3.55 13.06
C ALA A 4 -9.60 2.63 12.66
N ASN A 5 -10.58 3.15 11.90
CA ASN A 5 -11.68 2.35 11.37
C ASN A 5 -11.20 1.32 10.35
N ALA A 6 -10.35 1.71 9.40
CA ALA A 6 -9.76 0.81 8.43
C ALA A 6 -8.95 -0.29 9.13
N MET A 7 -8.09 0.08 10.07
CA MET A 7 -7.31 -0.89 10.86
C MET A 7 -8.22 -1.89 11.59
N LYS A 8 -9.29 -1.41 12.23
CA LYS A 8 -10.25 -2.27 12.94
C LYS A 8 -10.98 -3.21 11.99
N VAL A 9 -11.45 -2.73 10.84
CA VAL A 9 -12.18 -3.55 9.86
C VAL A 9 -11.26 -4.60 9.25
N PHE A 10 -10.10 -4.22 8.72
CA PHE A 10 -9.19 -5.17 8.09
C PHE A 10 -8.57 -6.15 9.09
N GLY A 11 -8.31 -5.71 10.33
CA GLY A 11 -7.93 -6.62 11.40
C GLY A 11 -9.00 -7.69 11.68
N LYS A 12 -10.29 -7.30 11.70
CA LYS A 12 -11.41 -8.26 11.85
C LYS A 12 -11.55 -9.22 10.68
N LEU A 13 -11.16 -8.80 9.47
CA LEU A 13 -11.14 -9.66 8.28
C LEU A 13 -9.92 -10.58 8.22
N GLY A 14 -9.03 -10.55 9.23
CA GLY A 14 -7.87 -11.44 9.33
C GLY A 14 -6.60 -10.91 8.66
N TYR A 15 -6.56 -9.64 8.24
CA TYR A 15 -5.35 -9.06 7.68
C TYR A 15 -4.34 -8.71 8.79
N LYS A 16 -3.05 -8.92 8.49
CA LYS A 16 -1.94 -8.39 9.29
C LYS A 16 -1.74 -6.91 8.94
N VAL A 17 -2.40 -6.03 9.70
CA VAL A 17 -2.39 -4.58 9.43
C VAL A 17 -1.11 -3.91 9.94
N ARG A 18 -0.48 -3.07 9.11
CA ARG A 18 0.63 -2.17 9.43
C ARG A 18 0.20 -0.74 9.13
N VAL A 19 0.48 0.21 10.03
CA VAL A 19 0.09 1.62 9.90
C VAL A 19 1.34 2.50 9.88
N TYR A 20 1.39 3.44 8.93
CA TYR A 20 2.44 4.42 8.79
C TYR A 20 1.80 5.80 8.69
N ASN A 21 2.19 6.72 9.58
CA ASN A 21 1.62 8.05 9.65
C ASN A 21 2.62 9.07 9.10
N ASP A 22 2.12 10.12 8.46
CA ASP A 22 2.87 11.31 8.06
C ASP A 22 4.19 11.00 7.33
N GLN A 23 4.08 10.18 6.28
CA GLN A 23 5.22 9.74 5.49
C GLN A 23 5.61 10.78 4.44
N SER A 24 6.92 11.00 4.28
CA SER A 24 7.46 11.68 3.10
C SER A 24 7.29 10.81 1.85
N VAL A 25 7.44 11.40 0.67
CA VAL A 25 7.42 10.67 -0.60
C VAL A 25 8.47 9.56 -0.63
N GLU A 26 9.68 9.84 -0.13
CA GLU A 26 10.74 8.83 -0.05
C GLU A 26 10.35 7.68 0.89
N GLN A 27 9.83 7.99 2.08
CA GLN A 27 9.41 6.97 3.04
C GLN A 27 8.28 6.09 2.50
N MET A 28 7.28 6.68 1.82
CA MET A 28 6.23 5.90 1.15
C MET A 28 6.79 4.92 0.12
N ASN A 29 7.73 5.39 -0.72
CA ASN A 29 8.39 4.55 -1.72
C ASN A 29 9.18 3.42 -1.06
N GLN A 30 9.92 3.71 0.01
CA GLN A 30 10.69 2.71 0.76
C GLN A 30 9.77 1.65 1.38
N VAL A 31 8.69 2.06 2.06
CA VAL A 31 7.71 1.15 2.67
C VAL A 31 7.09 0.23 1.62
N LEU A 32 6.53 0.79 0.54
CA LEU A 32 5.85 -0.01 -0.47
C LEU A 32 6.82 -0.89 -1.27
N THR A 33 8.05 -0.43 -1.51
CA THR A 33 9.10 -1.24 -2.13
C THR A 33 9.53 -2.39 -1.24
N SER A 34 9.63 -2.17 0.09
CA SER A 34 9.92 -3.26 1.03
C SER A 34 8.81 -4.29 0.99
N VAL A 35 7.54 -3.85 1.07
CA VAL A 35 6.39 -4.76 1.07
C VAL A 35 6.26 -5.51 -0.25
N SER A 36 6.51 -4.88 -1.40
CA SER A 36 6.45 -5.57 -2.70
C SER A 36 7.51 -6.66 -2.87
N LYS A 37 8.61 -6.59 -2.11
CA LYS A 37 9.69 -7.58 -2.07
C LYS A 37 9.48 -8.70 -1.03
N GLU A 38 8.48 -8.58 -0.15
CA GLU A 38 8.14 -9.65 0.80
C GLU A 38 7.61 -10.89 0.07
N ASP A 39 7.75 -12.07 0.69
CA ASP A 39 7.14 -13.29 0.16
C ASP A 39 5.67 -13.37 0.56
N HIS A 40 4.80 -13.07 -0.41
CA HIS A 40 3.36 -13.13 -0.26
C HIS A 40 2.77 -14.54 -0.49
N SER A 41 3.59 -15.57 -0.73
CA SER A 41 3.12 -16.90 -1.19
C SER A 41 2.07 -17.51 -0.26
N CYS A 42 2.22 -17.34 1.05
CA CYS A 42 1.29 -17.85 2.06
C CYS A 42 0.05 -16.95 2.31
N TYR A 43 -0.07 -15.79 1.66
CA TYR A 43 -1.22 -14.89 1.81
C TYR A 43 -2.18 -15.02 0.63
N ALA A 44 -3.47 -14.80 0.87
CA ALA A 44 -4.51 -14.89 -0.17
C ALA A 44 -4.70 -13.60 -0.97
N SER A 45 -4.44 -12.43 -0.38
CA SER A 45 -4.62 -11.12 -1.01
C SER A 45 -3.78 -10.03 -0.32
N PHE A 46 -3.69 -8.87 -0.97
CA PHE A 46 -3.01 -7.67 -0.46
C PHE A 46 -3.95 -6.46 -0.49
N ILE A 47 -3.87 -5.62 0.54
CA ILE A 47 -4.61 -4.35 0.65
C ILE A 47 -3.63 -3.24 1.05
N CYS A 48 -3.70 -2.11 0.36
CA CYS A 48 -2.99 -0.88 0.70
C CYS A 48 -3.99 0.27 0.79
N VAL A 49 -4.19 0.82 1.98
CA VAL A 49 -5.07 1.99 2.17
C VAL A 49 -4.22 3.24 2.23
N LEU A 50 -4.45 4.16 1.29
CA LEU A 50 -3.70 5.41 1.16
C LEU A 50 -4.61 6.58 1.60
N LEU A 51 -4.25 7.24 2.71
CA LEU A 51 -4.99 8.37 3.29
C LEU A 51 -4.12 9.62 3.28
N SER A 52 -4.32 10.49 2.29
CA SER A 52 -3.65 11.79 2.20
C SER A 52 -4.46 12.73 1.32
N HIS A 53 -3.97 13.96 1.17
CA HIS A 53 -4.36 14.78 0.04
C HIS A 53 -3.97 14.10 -1.27
N GLY A 54 -4.76 14.33 -2.30
CA GLY A 54 -4.56 13.79 -3.62
C GLY A 54 -5.22 14.68 -4.66
N ASP A 55 -4.74 14.58 -5.87
CA ASP A 55 -5.35 15.14 -7.07
C ASP A 55 -5.35 14.04 -8.15
N GLU A 56 -5.83 14.34 -9.35
CA GLU A 56 -5.93 13.36 -10.43
C GLU A 56 -4.58 12.67 -10.72
N GLY A 57 -4.48 11.39 -10.34
CA GLY A 57 -3.29 10.56 -10.54
C GLY A 57 -2.14 10.77 -9.55
N VAL A 58 -2.29 11.67 -8.58
CA VAL A 58 -1.21 12.07 -7.67
C VAL A 58 -1.61 11.94 -6.21
N PHE A 59 -0.68 11.47 -5.39
CA PHE A 59 -0.82 11.29 -3.95
C PHE A 59 0.26 12.10 -3.22
N PHE A 60 -0.08 12.73 -2.09
CA PHE A 60 0.85 13.60 -1.38
C PHE A 60 1.51 12.89 -0.19
N GLY A 61 2.83 13.02 -0.09
CA GLY A 61 3.57 12.87 1.15
C GLY A 61 3.64 14.20 1.90
N THR A 62 4.33 14.22 3.04
CA THR A 62 4.50 15.44 3.84
C THR A 62 5.37 16.51 3.17
N ASP A 63 6.18 16.12 2.19
CA ASP A 63 7.22 16.94 1.54
C ASP A 63 6.97 17.19 0.05
N GLY A 64 5.93 16.58 -0.54
CA GLY A 64 5.66 16.71 -1.96
C GLY A 64 4.67 15.67 -2.48
N SER A 65 4.64 15.51 -3.79
CA SER A 65 3.66 14.68 -4.49
C SER A 65 4.32 13.52 -5.23
N VAL A 66 3.61 12.41 -5.37
CA VAL A 66 4.07 11.22 -6.11
C VAL A 66 2.92 10.65 -6.95
N GLU A 67 3.25 10.11 -8.12
CA GLU A 67 2.26 9.45 -8.95
C GLU A 67 1.72 8.19 -8.27
N LEU A 68 0.40 8.08 -8.14
CA LEU A 68 -0.25 6.88 -7.61
C LEU A 68 0.11 5.63 -8.42
N LYS A 69 0.26 5.79 -9.74
CA LYS A 69 0.68 4.72 -10.65
C LYS A 69 2.09 4.21 -10.32
N SER A 70 3.00 5.09 -9.90
CA SER A 70 4.35 4.69 -9.52
C SER A 70 4.32 3.78 -8.28
N LEU A 71 3.54 4.14 -7.26
CA LEU A 71 3.36 3.34 -6.03
C LEU A 71 2.69 1.98 -6.32
N THR A 72 1.57 1.98 -7.04
CA THR A 72 0.81 0.75 -7.34
C THR A 72 1.55 -0.17 -8.30
N SER A 73 2.40 0.37 -9.19
CA SER A 73 3.16 -0.42 -10.16
C SER A 73 4.14 -1.41 -9.52
N LEU A 74 4.57 -1.16 -8.28
CA LEU A 74 5.44 -2.05 -7.52
C LEU A 74 4.82 -3.45 -7.32
N PHE A 75 3.49 -3.55 -7.36
CA PHE A 75 2.75 -4.78 -7.11
C PHE A 75 2.25 -5.47 -8.40
N ARG A 76 2.71 -5.02 -9.57
CA ARG A 76 2.41 -5.71 -10.84
C ARG A 76 2.99 -7.11 -10.85
N GLY A 77 2.38 -8.04 -11.58
CA GLY A 77 2.80 -9.44 -11.64
C GLY A 77 4.19 -9.68 -12.23
N ASP A 78 4.74 -8.72 -12.98
CA ASP A 78 6.14 -8.75 -13.42
C ASP A 78 7.13 -8.39 -12.31
N ARG A 79 6.71 -7.63 -11.29
CA ARG A 79 7.57 -7.08 -10.22
C ARG A 79 7.36 -7.73 -8.85
N CYS A 80 6.15 -8.18 -8.54
CA CYS A 80 5.80 -8.88 -7.30
C CYS A 80 5.19 -10.25 -7.62
N LYS A 81 6.07 -11.25 -7.81
CA LYS A 81 5.70 -12.58 -8.31
C LYS A 81 4.79 -13.36 -7.35
N SER A 82 5.04 -13.22 -6.05
CA SER A 82 4.27 -13.90 -4.98
C SER A 82 2.82 -13.41 -4.86
N LEU A 83 2.46 -12.30 -5.54
CA LEU A 83 1.09 -11.77 -5.67
C LEU A 83 0.46 -12.00 -7.06
N VAL A 84 1.10 -12.75 -7.97
CA VAL A 84 0.49 -13.12 -9.25
C VAL A 84 -0.74 -13.99 -8.99
N GLY A 85 -1.85 -13.70 -9.69
CA GLY A 85 -3.13 -14.39 -9.50
C GLY A 85 -3.88 -14.01 -8.21
N LYS A 86 -3.30 -13.19 -7.33
CA LYS A 86 -3.92 -12.76 -6.06
C LYS A 86 -4.53 -11.37 -6.16
N PRO A 87 -5.70 -11.11 -5.54
CA PRO A 87 -6.28 -9.77 -5.48
C PRO A 87 -5.35 -8.75 -4.82
N LYS A 88 -5.28 -7.56 -5.40
CA LYS A 88 -4.52 -6.40 -4.91
C LYS A 88 -5.49 -5.22 -4.86
N LEU A 89 -5.86 -4.79 -3.66
CA LEU A 89 -6.80 -3.69 -3.46
C LEU A 89 -6.03 -2.46 -3.00
N PHE A 90 -6.35 -1.32 -3.62
CA PHE A 90 -5.81 0.00 -3.31
C PHE A 90 -6.98 0.96 -3.09
#